data_AF-A0A9E6Z749-F1
#
_entry.id   AF-A0A9E6Z749-F1
#
_cell.length_a   1.000
_cell.length_b   1.000
_cell.length_c   1.000
_cell.angle_alpha   90.00
_cell.angle_beta   90.00
_cell.angle_gamma   90.00
#
_symmetry.space_group_name_H-M   'P 1'
#
loop_
_entity.id
_entity.type
_entity.pdbx_description
1 polymer ?
#
loop_
_entity_poly.entity_id
_entity_poly.type
_entity_poly.pdbx_seq_one_letter_code
_entity_poly.pdbx_strand_id
1 'polypeptide(L)'
;MKKLKKNTPSTPIFDVRAKLWHGTVYALCPTSLTPQLYAYVDAHTGPEPTLLAALRAHVEAQHPQHHMITPWPTAQLLAFLVRLTRPRTLIEVGTFVGVQHLAMAMAMGADAHLHTIDHDTTTLAHGRPFWKQSGNTAQISVHEGDGLDQLQNCTPAAPLAISFISTPINGGTQII
;
A
#
# COMPACT_ATOMS: atom_id res chain seq x y z
N MET A 1 -1.98 14.58 47.46
CA MET A 1 -0.98 13.87 46.63
C MET A 1 -1.68 12.75 45.86
N LYS A 2 -1.91 12.93 44.55
CA LYS A 2 -2.60 11.94 43.69
C LYS A 2 -1.59 10.85 43.31
N LYS A 3 -1.93 9.57 43.56
CA LYS A 3 -1.09 8.42 43.16
C LYS A 3 -1.08 8.30 41.63
N LEU A 4 0.11 8.34 41.03
CA LEU A 4 0.32 7.99 39.61
C LEU A 4 -0.10 6.54 39.38
N LYS A 5 -1.03 6.31 38.45
CA LYS A 5 -1.32 4.98 37.91
C LYS A 5 -0.08 4.52 37.13
N LYS A 6 0.48 3.37 37.51
CA LYS A 6 1.58 2.73 36.77
C LYS A 6 1.06 2.36 35.38
N ASN A 7 1.67 2.91 34.33
CA ASN A 7 1.45 2.47 32.96
C ASN A 7 1.79 0.97 32.86
N THR A 8 0.77 0.16 32.62
CA THR A 8 0.95 -1.22 32.16
C THR A 8 1.48 -1.12 30.72
N PRO A 9 2.62 -1.74 30.38
CA PRO A 9 3.06 -1.76 28.99
C PRO A 9 1.99 -2.45 28.15
N SER A 10 1.56 -1.80 27.06
CA SER A 10 0.65 -2.39 26.08
C SER A 10 1.29 -3.66 25.54
N THR A 11 0.56 -4.76 25.63
CA THR A 11 0.93 -6.06 25.07
C THR A 11 1.39 -5.87 23.62
N PRO A 12 2.54 -6.39 23.18
CA PRO A 12 2.90 -6.35 21.77
C PRO A 12 1.82 -7.08 20.97
N ILE A 13 1.44 -6.52 19.82
CA ILE A 13 0.40 -7.05 18.91
C ILE A 13 0.72 -8.47 18.41
N PHE A 14 1.94 -8.97 18.67
CA PHE A 14 2.37 -10.34 18.40
C PHE A 14 2.60 -11.13 19.70
N ASP A 15 1.52 -11.50 20.40
CA ASP A 15 1.60 -12.62 21.35
C ASP A 15 1.62 -13.92 20.52
N VAL A 16 2.83 -14.43 20.29
CA VAL A 16 3.08 -15.71 19.59
C VAL A 16 2.70 -16.86 20.52
N ARG A 17 1.42 -16.96 20.89
CA ARG A 17 0.89 -18.18 21.50
C ARG A 17 0.90 -19.27 20.43
N ALA A 18 1.92 -20.13 20.51
CA ALA A 18 1.98 -21.38 19.77
C ALA A 18 0.58 -22.04 19.77
N LYS A 19 -0.04 -22.13 18.59
CA LYS A 19 -1.24 -22.96 18.44
C LYS A 19 -0.78 -24.38 18.20
N LEU A 20 -1.15 -25.27 19.12
CA LEU A 20 -0.95 -26.70 18.97
C LEU A 20 -1.75 -27.20 17.77
N TRP A 21 -1.07 -27.78 16.79
CA TRP A 21 -1.68 -28.55 15.72
C TRP A 21 -1.08 -29.96 15.78
N HIS A 22 -1.92 -30.98 15.98
CA HIS A 22 -1.50 -32.39 16.17
C HIS A 22 -0.37 -32.62 17.20
N GLY A 23 -0.41 -31.91 18.34
CA GLY A 23 0.56 -32.12 19.43
C GLY A 23 1.98 -31.64 19.15
N THR A 24 2.24 -30.99 18.01
CA THR A 24 3.54 -30.43 17.66
C THR A 24 3.51 -28.91 17.73
N VAL A 25 4.47 -28.32 18.45
CA VAL A 25 4.68 -26.87 18.47
C VAL A 25 5.42 -26.48 17.19
N TYR A 26 4.69 -25.99 16.19
CA TYR A 26 5.30 -25.22 15.11
C TYR A 26 5.40 -23.77 15.59
N ALA A 27 6.54 -23.43 16.20
CA ALA A 27 6.93 -22.03 16.21
C ALA A 27 7.29 -21.67 14.77
N LEU A 28 6.34 -21.06 14.04
CA LEU A 28 6.70 -20.24 12.89
C LEU A 28 7.57 -19.13 13.47
N CYS A 29 8.88 -19.36 13.54
CA CYS A 29 9.83 -18.31 13.85
C CYS A 29 9.81 -17.38 12.65
N PRO A 30 9.20 -16.19 12.73
CA PRO A 30 9.22 -15.29 11.60
C PRO A 30 10.69 -14.97 11.33
N THR A 31 11.15 -15.31 10.13
CA THR A 31 12.53 -15.01 9.74
C THR A 31 12.66 -13.49 9.65
N SER A 32 13.51 -12.91 10.48
CA SER A 32 13.77 -11.46 10.45
C SER A 32 14.37 -11.06 9.10
N LEU A 33 13.88 -9.97 8.53
CA LEU A 33 14.35 -9.44 7.25
C LEU A 33 15.68 -8.70 7.45
N THR A 34 16.80 -9.44 7.43
CA THR A 34 18.15 -8.87 7.49
C THR A 34 18.47 -8.11 6.20
N PRO A 35 19.43 -7.16 6.19
CA PRO A 35 19.86 -6.49 4.96
C PRO A 35 20.30 -7.46 3.86
N GLN A 36 20.96 -8.57 4.24
CA GLN A 36 21.38 -9.62 3.30
C GLN A 36 20.19 -10.36 2.71
N LEU A 37 19.18 -10.67 3.53
CA LEU A 37 17.96 -11.32 3.05
C LEU A 37 17.13 -10.37 2.18
N TYR A 38 17.06 -9.09 2.53
CA TYR A 38 16.39 -8.09 1.70
C TYR A 38 17.08 -7.95 0.33
N ALA A 39 18.42 -7.84 0.31
CA ALA A 39 19.18 -7.80 -0.94
C ALA A 39 18.99 -9.07 -1.78
N TYR A 40 18.88 -10.24 -1.14
CA TYR A 40 18.53 -11.49 -1.83
C TYR A 40 17.14 -11.42 -2.45
N VAL A 41 16.11 -10.99 -1.71
CA VAL A 41 14.73 -10.85 -2.23
C VAL A 41 14.70 -9.87 -3.40
N ASP A 42 15.37 -8.73 -3.27
CA ASP A 42 15.43 -7.71 -4.32
C ASP A 42 16.10 -8.26 -5.59
N ALA A 43 17.25 -8.95 -5.45
CA ALA A 43 17.96 -9.57 -6.57
C ALA A 43 17.17 -10.70 -7.26
N HIS A 44 16.17 -11.28 -6.59
CA HIS A 44 15.31 -12.34 -7.13
C HIS A 44 13.87 -11.86 -7.41
N THR A 45 13.62 -10.56 -7.31
CA THR A 45 12.37 -9.93 -7.73
C THR A 45 12.45 -9.63 -9.23
N GLY A 46 11.35 -9.83 -9.97
CA GLY A 46 11.31 -9.51 -11.39
C GLY A 46 11.66 -8.03 -11.66
N PRO A 47 12.10 -7.64 -12.87
CA PRO A 47 12.54 -6.28 -13.14
C PRO A 47 11.45 -5.24 -12.89
N GLU A 48 11.83 -4.07 -12.36
CA GLU A 48 10.94 -2.93 -12.19
C GLU A 48 10.59 -2.31 -13.55
N PRO A 49 9.31 -2.07 -13.88
CA PRO A 49 8.92 -1.37 -15.09
C PRO A 49 9.55 0.02 -15.18
N THR A 50 10.04 0.39 -16.36
CA THR A 50 10.75 1.66 -16.60
C THR A 50 9.99 2.89 -16.08
N LEU A 51 8.66 2.91 -16.24
CA LEU A 51 7.83 4.02 -15.78
C LEU A 51 7.80 4.14 -14.25
N LEU A 52 7.76 3.01 -13.54
CA LEU A 52 7.79 2.97 -12.07
C LEU A 52 9.18 3.36 -11.54
N ALA A 53 10.23 2.83 -12.15
CA ALA A 53 11.61 3.21 -11.83
C ALA A 53 11.85 4.72 -12.04
N ALA A 54 11.30 5.29 -13.11
CA ALA A 54 11.40 6.73 -13.39
C ALA A 54 10.62 7.57 -12.36
N LEU A 55 9.42 7.16 -11.96
CA LEU A 55 8.65 7.81 -10.89
C LEU A 55 9.42 7.76 -9.56
N ARG A 56 9.96 6.60 -9.21
CA ARG A 56 10.73 6.43 -7.98
C ARG A 56 11.97 7.33 -7.96
N ALA A 57 12.76 7.34 -9.03
CA ALA A 57 13.93 8.20 -9.16
C ALA A 57 13.57 9.69 -9.07
N HIS A 58 12.45 10.11 -9.68
CA HIS A 58 11.94 11.49 -9.59
C HIS A 58 11.62 11.88 -8.15
N VAL A 59 10.94 11.01 -7.41
CA VAL A 59 10.52 11.27 -6.04
C VAL A 59 11.70 11.21 -5.07
N GLU A 60 12.63 10.26 -5.24
CA GLU A 60 13.88 10.20 -4.48
C GLU A 60 14.71 11.49 -4.61
N ALA A 61 14.68 12.14 -5.78
CA ALA A 61 15.42 13.38 -6.01
C ALA A 61 14.72 14.64 -5.47
N GLN A 62 13.39 14.63 -5.34
CA GLN A 62 12.60 15.87 -5.17
C GLN A 62 11.71 15.90 -3.93
N HIS A 63 11.37 14.75 -3.34
CA HIS A 63 10.38 14.69 -2.26
C HIS A 63 11.05 14.39 -0.91
N PRO A 64 10.86 15.22 0.13
CA PRO A 64 11.52 15.04 1.43
C PRO A 64 11.11 13.73 2.14
N GLN A 65 9.94 13.20 1.81
CA GLN A 65 9.41 11.95 2.36
C GLN A 65 9.56 10.75 1.40
N HIS A 66 10.52 10.76 0.49
CA HIS A 66 10.75 9.67 -0.47
C HIS A 66 10.92 8.27 0.17
N HIS A 67 11.30 8.20 1.45
CA HIS A 67 11.38 6.94 2.21
C HIS A 67 10.01 6.26 2.43
N MET A 68 8.90 6.97 2.20
CA MET A 68 7.54 6.41 2.26
C MET A 68 7.13 5.69 0.97
N ILE A 69 7.97 5.70 -0.07
CA ILE A 69 7.71 4.97 -1.31
C ILE A 69 7.64 3.46 -1.03
N THR A 70 6.59 2.82 -1.57
CA THR A 70 6.45 1.37 -1.53
C THR A 70 7.56 0.69 -2.33
N PRO A 71 8.36 -0.19 -1.69
CA PRO A 71 9.41 -0.92 -2.38
C PRO A 71 8.86 -1.76 -3.53
N TRP A 72 9.68 -1.93 -4.58
CA TRP A 72 9.27 -2.67 -5.77
C TRP A 72 8.80 -4.10 -5.49
N PRO A 73 9.44 -4.92 -4.63
CA PRO A 73 8.94 -6.26 -4.30
C PRO A 73 7.49 -6.25 -3.76
N THR A 74 7.13 -5.23 -2.97
CA THR A 74 5.76 -5.06 -2.44
C THR A 74 4.80 -4.63 -3.55
N ALA A 75 5.17 -3.65 -4.38
CA ALA A 75 4.35 -3.22 -5.51
C ALA A 75 4.12 -4.35 -6.53
N GLN A 76 5.14 -5.19 -6.76
CA GLN A 76 5.06 -6.38 -7.61
C GLN A 76 4.09 -7.41 -7.03
N LEU A 77 4.11 -7.63 -5.71
CA LEU A 77 3.16 -8.51 -5.04
C LEU A 77 1.71 -8.02 -5.22
N LEU A 78 1.45 -6.73 -5.04
CA LEU A 78 0.12 -6.14 -5.26
C LEU A 78 -0.34 -6.35 -6.70
N ALA A 79 0.54 -6.06 -7.66
CA ALA A 79 0.29 -6.27 -9.08
C ALA A 79 0.03 -7.77 -9.42
N PHE A 80 0.68 -8.69 -8.71
CA PHE A 80 0.41 -10.12 -8.82
C PHE A 80 -0.98 -10.48 -8.28
N LEU A 81 -1.36 -9.95 -7.10
CA LEU A 81 -2.68 -10.18 -6.51
C LEU A 81 -3.81 -9.64 -7.40
N VAL A 82 -3.63 -8.47 -8.01
CA VAL A 82 -4.58 -7.91 -8.97
C VAL A 82 -4.76 -8.83 -10.18
N ARG A 83 -3.66 -9.32 -10.77
CA ARG A 83 -3.74 -10.28 -11.90
C ARG A 83 -4.40 -11.60 -11.52
N LEU A 84 -4.10 -12.10 -10.31
CA LEU A 84 -4.60 -13.37 -9.81
C LEU A 84 -6.13 -13.33 -9.60
N THR A 85 -6.62 -12.24 -9.00
CA THR A 85 -8.02 -12.09 -8.59
C THR A 85 -8.91 -11.46 -9.65
N ARG A 86 -8.33 -10.71 -10.61
CA ARG A 86 -9.03 -9.96 -11.65
C ARG A 86 -10.21 -9.13 -11.09
N PRO A 87 -9.94 -8.21 -10.16
CA PRO A 87 -10.99 -7.39 -9.58
C PRO A 87 -11.54 -6.43 -10.63
N ARG A 88 -12.84 -6.15 -10.59
CA ARG A 88 -13.44 -5.07 -11.40
C ARG A 88 -13.34 -3.70 -10.71
N THR A 89 -13.09 -3.69 -9.41
CA THR A 89 -12.93 -2.46 -8.65
C THR A 89 -11.74 -2.58 -7.70
N LEU A 90 -10.89 -1.56 -7.70
CA LEU A 90 -9.79 -1.42 -6.76
C LEU A 90 -10.00 -0.15 -5.96
N ILE A 91 -9.77 -0.20 -4.65
CA ILE A 91 -9.82 0.96 -3.77
C ILE A 91 -8.47 1.06 -3.06
N GLU A 92 -7.81 2.19 -3.18
CA GLU A 92 -6.56 2.50 -2.52
C GLU A 92 -6.76 3.71 -1.62
N VAL A 93 -6.38 3.59 -0.34
CA VAL A 93 -6.36 4.67 0.64
C VAL A 93 -4.91 4.93 1.03
N GLY A 94 -4.43 6.14 0.75
CA GLY A 94 -3.01 6.49 0.83
C GLY A 94 -2.33 6.26 -0.51
N THR A 95 -2.47 7.25 -1.40
CA THR A 95 -1.85 7.21 -2.74
C THR A 95 -0.37 7.59 -2.67
N PHE A 96 -0.04 8.57 -1.83
CA PHE A 96 1.25 9.26 -1.85
C PHE A 96 1.58 9.69 -3.30
N VAL A 97 2.77 9.36 -3.81
CA VAL A 97 3.17 9.61 -5.21
C VAL A 97 2.67 8.55 -6.21
N GLY A 98 2.04 7.48 -5.72
CA GLY A 98 1.36 6.49 -6.55
C GLY A 98 2.25 5.42 -7.20
N VAL A 99 3.28 4.91 -6.52
CA VAL A 99 4.07 3.77 -7.03
C VAL A 99 3.24 2.48 -7.03
N GLN A 100 2.63 2.11 -5.90
CA GLN A 100 1.77 0.92 -5.80
C GLN A 100 0.48 1.06 -6.63
N HIS A 101 -0.11 2.26 -6.62
CA HIS A 101 -1.20 2.70 -7.47
C HIS A 101 -0.95 2.34 -8.94
N LEU A 102 0.19 2.81 -9.47
CA LEU A 102 0.56 2.60 -10.87
C LEU A 102 0.87 1.12 -11.15
N ALA A 103 1.51 0.42 -10.22
CA ALA A 103 1.74 -1.03 -10.34
C ALA A 103 0.43 -1.84 -10.43
N MET A 104 -0.58 -1.48 -9.62
CA MET A 104 -1.92 -2.08 -9.65
C MET A 104 -2.67 -1.71 -10.93
N ALA A 105 -2.62 -0.44 -11.35
CA ALA A 105 -3.27 0.03 -12.58
C ALA A 105 -2.71 -0.65 -13.84
N MET A 106 -1.40 -0.89 -13.91
CA MET A 106 -0.77 -1.63 -15.00
C MET A 106 -1.08 -3.14 -14.99
N ALA A 107 -1.70 -3.64 -13.91
CA ALA A 107 -1.99 -5.06 -13.70
C ALA A 107 -3.47 -5.43 -13.85
N MET A 108 -4.37 -4.46 -13.74
CA MET A 108 -5.82 -4.68 -13.77
C MET A 108 -6.35 -4.99 -15.18
N GLY A 109 -7.53 -5.59 -15.24
CA GLY A 109 -8.24 -5.86 -16.50
C GLY A 109 -8.78 -4.57 -17.13
N ALA A 110 -9.11 -4.62 -18.42
CA ALA A 110 -9.63 -3.45 -19.16
C ALA A 110 -11.03 -3.00 -18.70
N ASP A 111 -11.75 -3.86 -17.98
CA ASP A 111 -13.05 -3.61 -17.37
C ASP A 111 -12.95 -3.23 -15.88
N ALA A 112 -11.73 -3.07 -15.37
CA ALA A 112 -11.49 -2.70 -13.99
C ALA A 112 -11.36 -1.19 -13.82
N HIS A 113 -11.77 -0.71 -12.64
CA HIS A 113 -11.61 0.69 -12.26
C HIS A 113 -10.89 0.81 -10.92
N LEU A 114 -9.89 1.68 -10.86
CA LEU A 114 -9.12 1.94 -9.65
C LEU A 114 -9.48 3.32 -9.08
N HIS A 115 -9.94 3.32 -7.84
CA HIS A 115 -10.16 4.50 -7.04
C HIS A 115 -9.00 4.65 -6.07
N THR A 116 -8.33 5.79 -6.08
CA THR A 116 -7.25 6.09 -5.16
C THR A 116 -7.55 7.37 -4.39
N ILE A 117 -7.22 7.38 -3.10
CA ILE A 117 -7.63 8.43 -2.17
C ILE A 117 -6.39 8.96 -1.46
N ASP A 118 -6.21 10.28 -1.45
CA ASP A 118 -5.22 10.96 -0.62
C ASP A 118 -5.65 12.40 -0.33
N HIS A 119 -5.21 12.93 0.80
CA HIS A 119 -5.48 14.32 1.19
C HIS A 119 -4.38 15.27 0.70
N ASP A 120 -3.16 14.77 0.49
CA ASP A 120 -2.03 15.60 0.10
C ASP A 120 -1.93 15.77 -1.43
N THR A 121 -2.60 16.81 -1.91
CA THR A 121 -2.62 17.17 -3.33
C THR A 121 -1.25 17.58 -3.87
N THR A 122 -0.35 18.07 -3.01
CA THR A 122 1.00 18.47 -3.40
C THR A 122 1.87 17.26 -3.68
N THR A 123 1.77 16.23 -2.84
CA THR A 123 2.42 14.94 -3.07
C THR A 123 1.86 14.25 -4.33
N LEU A 124 0.54 14.22 -4.50
CA LEU A 124 -0.10 13.63 -5.69
C LEU A 124 0.43 14.25 -6.99
N ALA A 125 0.74 15.56 -6.98
CA ALA A 125 1.25 16.27 -8.16
C ALA A 125 2.57 15.69 -8.71
N HIS A 126 3.41 15.07 -7.87
CA HIS A 126 4.63 14.40 -8.33
C HIS A 126 4.34 13.16 -9.17
N GLY A 127 3.25 12.44 -8.89
CA GLY A 127 2.87 11.19 -9.56
C GLY A 127 2.06 11.38 -10.85
N ARG A 128 1.21 12.41 -10.91
CA ARG A 128 0.29 12.65 -12.04
C ARG A 128 0.92 12.58 -13.44
N PRO A 129 2.11 13.17 -13.70
CA PRO A 129 2.75 13.06 -15.02
C PRO A 129 3.02 11.61 -15.43
N PHE A 130 3.37 10.75 -14.48
CA PHE A 130 3.66 9.33 -14.71
C PHE A 130 2.37 8.52 -14.87
N TRP A 131 1.34 8.80 -14.07
CA TRP A 131 0.04 8.13 -14.21
C TRP A 131 -0.59 8.39 -15.57
N LYS A 132 -0.42 9.59 -16.12
CA LYS A 132 -0.86 9.92 -17.48
C LYS A 132 -0.13 9.09 -18.55
N GLN A 133 1.15 8.80 -18.35
CA GLN A 133 1.96 8.00 -19.27
C GLN A 133 1.63 6.51 -19.25
N SER A 134 0.97 6.02 -18.19
CA SER A 134 0.59 4.60 -18.05
C SER A 134 -0.43 4.12 -19.08
N GLY A 135 -1.21 5.03 -19.68
CA GLY A 135 -2.34 4.69 -20.53
C GLY A 135 -3.61 4.26 -19.77
N ASN A 136 -3.55 4.14 -18.43
CA ASN A 136 -4.68 3.72 -17.59
C ASN A 136 -5.54 4.90 -17.09
N THR A 137 -5.31 6.13 -17.55
CA THR A 137 -5.97 7.34 -17.00
C THR A 137 -7.50 7.28 -17.01
N ALA A 138 -8.11 6.64 -18.02
CA ALA A 138 -9.57 6.50 -18.09
C ALA A 138 -10.16 5.54 -17.03
N GLN A 139 -9.34 4.63 -16.48
CA GLN A 139 -9.73 3.62 -15.50
C GLN A 139 -9.32 4.03 -14.07
N ILE A 140 -8.80 5.24 -13.89
CA ILE A 140 -8.28 5.74 -12.60
C ILE A 140 -9.10 6.96 -12.17
N SER A 141 -9.65 6.91 -10.96
CA SER A 141 -10.20 8.06 -10.26
C SER A 141 -9.32 8.40 -9.07
N VAL A 142 -8.80 9.63 -9.06
CA VAL A 142 -8.06 10.18 -7.91
C VAL A 142 -9.04 11.04 -7.11
N HIS A 143 -9.23 10.69 -5.86
CA HIS A 143 -10.11 11.37 -4.91
C HIS A 143 -9.24 12.15 -3.93
N GLU A 144 -9.41 13.46 -3.93
CA GLU A 144 -8.63 14.36 -3.09
C GLU A 144 -9.43 14.74 -1.84
N GLY A 145 -8.87 14.43 -0.67
CA GLY A 145 -9.46 14.79 0.61
C GLY A 145 -9.33 13.70 1.67
N ASP A 146 -10.12 13.88 2.72
CA ASP A 146 -10.23 12.96 3.86
C ASP A 146 -10.62 11.55 3.39
N GLY A 147 -9.90 10.55 3.89
CA GLY A 147 -10.07 9.15 3.48
C GLY A 147 -11.47 8.62 3.77
N LEU A 148 -12.10 9.03 4.89
CA LEU A 148 -13.39 8.49 5.34
C LEU A 148 -14.49 9.06 4.50
N ASP A 149 -14.45 10.38 4.36
CA ASP A 149 -15.41 11.12 3.56
C ASP A 149 -15.37 10.60 2.12
N GLN A 150 -14.18 10.42 1.54
CA GLN A 150 -14.05 9.89 0.19
C GLN A 150 -14.49 8.43 0.08
N LEU A 151 -14.17 7.57 1.05
CA LEU A 151 -14.63 6.18 1.06
C LEU A 151 -16.16 6.07 1.16
N GLN A 152 -16.81 6.91 1.97
CA GLN A 152 -18.27 6.94 2.08
C GLN A 152 -18.94 7.37 0.77
N ASN A 153 -18.30 8.27 0.02
CA ASN A 153 -18.78 8.75 -1.27
C ASN A 153 -18.43 7.81 -2.43
N CYS A 154 -17.37 7.02 -2.29
CA CYS A 154 -16.91 6.07 -3.29
C CYS A 154 -17.66 4.75 -3.16
N THR A 155 -18.85 4.65 -3.77
CA THR A 155 -19.60 3.38 -3.80
C THR A 155 -19.07 2.48 -4.92
N PRO A 156 -18.38 1.36 -4.65
CA PRO A 156 -17.93 0.45 -5.70
C PRO A 156 -19.13 -0.19 -6.40
N ALA A 157 -19.11 -0.18 -7.75
CA ALA A 157 -20.21 -0.70 -8.56
C ALA A 157 -20.30 -2.24 -8.63
N ALA A 158 -19.26 -2.96 -8.18
CA ALA A 158 -19.14 -4.40 -8.37
C ALA A 158 -18.78 -5.16 -7.06
N PRO A 159 -19.23 -6.42 -6.92
CA PRO A 159 -19.08 -7.19 -5.68
C PRO A 159 -17.67 -7.73 -5.39
N LEU A 160 -16.73 -7.67 -6.36
CA LEU A 160 -15.33 -8.07 -6.15
C LEU A 160 -14.42 -6.83 -6.16
N ALA A 161 -14.18 -6.29 -4.97
CA ALA A 161 -13.26 -5.19 -4.72
C ALA A 161 -11.99 -5.69 -4.00
N ILE A 162 -10.82 -5.23 -4.43
CA ILE A 162 -9.59 -5.28 -3.62
C ILE A 162 -9.39 -3.91 -3.01
N SER A 163 -9.23 -3.86 -1.69
CA SER A 163 -8.89 -2.64 -0.96
C SER A 163 -7.46 -2.71 -0.45
N PHE A 164 -6.69 -1.64 -0.66
CA PHE A 164 -5.36 -1.45 -0.12
C PHE A 164 -5.35 -0.20 0.76
N ILE A 165 -4.90 -0.35 2.00
CA ILE A 165 -4.87 0.73 2.99
C ILE A 165 -3.41 0.91 3.41
N SER A 166 -2.82 2.04 3.04
CA SER A 166 -1.41 2.35 3.22
C SER A 166 -1.18 3.69 3.93
N THR A 167 -2.16 4.12 4.72
CA THR A 167 -2.07 5.32 5.54
C THR A 167 -1.61 4.98 6.97
N PRO A 168 -0.93 5.92 7.67
CA PRO A 168 -0.57 5.72 9.07
C PRO A 168 -1.79 5.45 9.94
N ILE A 169 -1.65 4.57 10.94
CA ILE A 169 -2.69 4.35 11.95
C ILE A 169 -2.44 5.34 13.08
N ASN A 170 -3.11 6.50 13.08
CA ASN A 170 -3.07 7.40 14.22
C ASN A 170 -4.14 6.99 15.25
N GLY A 171 -3.73 6.79 16.51
CA GLY A 171 -4.59 6.42 17.65
C GLY A 171 -5.56 7.52 18.11
N GLY A 172 -6.00 8.37 17.19
CA GLY A 172 -6.90 9.51 17.39
C GLY A 172 -7.18 10.14 16.04
N THR A 173 -8.46 10.22 15.71
CA THR A 173 -9.10 10.79 14.52
C THR A 173 -8.24 11.80 13.73
N GLN A 174 -7.87 11.42 12.51
CA GLN A 174 -7.67 12.25 11.29
C GLN A 174 -6.76 11.51 10.29
N ILE A 175 -7.11 10.30 9.81
CA ILE A 175 -6.65 9.76 8.49
C ILE A 175 -7.62 8.69 7.95
N ILE A 176 -8.84 8.62 8.49
CA ILE A 176 -9.98 8.36 7.63
C ILE A 176 -10.57 9.73 7.58
#